data_AF-A0A3B8KYH8-F1
#
_entry.id   AF-A0A3B8KYH8-F1
#
_cell.length_a   1.000
_cell.length_b   1.000
_cell.length_c   1.000
_cell.angle_alpha   90.00
_cell.angle_beta   90.00
_cell.angle_gamma   90.00
#
_symmetry.space_group_name_H-M   'P 1'
#
loop_
_entity.id
_entity.type
_entity.pdbx_description
1 polymer ?
#
loop_
_entity_poly.entity_id
_entity_poly.type
_entity_poly.pdbx_seq_one_letter_code
_entity_poly.pdbx_strand_id
1 'polypeptide(L)'
;MAGKAMTKTQVLSSLAESTGLSKGQVSDFIEALGALIGSELNAGNPFNVPGLMKVTTRVKAAVPAGPRTNPFTGETKMGEAKPAQTIVKV
;
A
#
# COMPACT_ATOMS: atom_id res chain seq x y z
N MET A 1 5.73 -15.30 -19.88
CA MET A 1 6.83 -14.95 -18.94
C MET A 1 6.28 -13.86 -18.03
N ALA A 2 6.04 -14.13 -16.74
CA ALA A 2 5.58 -13.09 -15.82
C ALA A 2 6.67 -12.01 -15.76
N GLY A 3 6.37 -10.82 -16.31
CA GLY A 3 7.33 -9.71 -16.37
C GLY A 3 7.84 -9.40 -14.97
N LYS A 4 9.17 -9.37 -14.82
CA LYS A 4 9.81 -9.02 -13.54
C LYS A 4 9.28 -7.66 -13.11
N ALA A 5 8.67 -7.60 -11.91
CA ALA A 5 8.16 -6.35 -11.37
C ALA A 5 9.28 -5.31 -11.38
N MET A 6 8.98 -4.12 -11.93
CA MET A 6 9.97 -3.05 -11.97
C MET A 6 10.45 -2.75 -10.55
N THR A 7 11.77 -2.68 -10.37
CA THR A 7 12.34 -2.29 -9.08
C THR A 7 12.16 -0.79 -8.86
N LYS A 8 12.20 -0.33 -7.60
CA LYS A 8 12.09 1.10 -7.24
C LYS A 8 13.01 1.98 -8.11
N THR A 9 14.23 1.52 -8.34
CA THR A 9 15.24 2.22 -9.15
C THR A 9 14.86 2.31 -10.63
N GLN A 10 14.21 1.28 -11.18
CA GLN A 10 13.74 1.27 -12.58
C GLN A 10 12.59 2.25 -12.79
N VAL A 11 11.64 2.31 -11.85
CA VAL A 11 10.53 3.27 -11.88
C VAL A 11 11.06 4.71 -11.83
N LEU A 12 11.97 5.01 -10.90
CA LEU A 12 12.59 6.33 -10.77
C LEU A 12 13.34 6.74 -12.04
N SER A 13 14.06 5.80 -12.66
CA SER A 13 14.82 6.08 -13.89
C SER A 13 13.90 6.35 -15.08
N SER A 14 12.84 5.54 -15.25
CA SER A 14 11.87 5.73 -16.33
C SER A 14 11.07 7.03 -16.19
N LEU A 15 10.72 7.42 -14.96
CA LEU A 15 10.08 8.70 -14.69
C LEU A 15 11.02 9.88 -14.98
N ALA A 16 12.27 9.80 -14.53
CA ALA A 16 13.27 10.83 -14.81
C ALA A 16 13.50 11.03 -16.33
N GLU A 17 13.54 9.94 -17.10
CA GLU A 17 13.65 9.97 -18.56
C GLU A 17 12.41 10.60 -19.22
N SER A 18 11.21 10.30 -18.69
CA SER A 18 9.94 10.80 -19.26
C SER A 18 9.66 12.26 -18.93
N THR A 19 10.06 12.73 -17.75
CA THR A 19 9.79 14.10 -17.27
C THR A 19 10.96 15.06 -17.46
N GLY A 20 12.13 14.55 -17.85
CA GLY A 20 13.36 15.35 -17.98
C GLY A 20 13.90 15.89 -16.65
N LEU A 21 13.45 15.35 -15.52
CA LEU A 21 13.87 15.76 -14.18
C LEU A 21 15.04 14.92 -13.70
N SER A 22 15.83 15.46 -12.77
CA SER A 22 16.86 14.66 -12.10
C SER A 22 16.23 13.53 -11.28
N LYS A 23 16.94 12.40 -11.16
CA LYS A 23 16.48 11.28 -10.32
C LYS A 23 16.25 11.68 -8.86
N GLY A 24 17.01 12.67 -8.36
CA GLY A 24 16.81 13.24 -7.02
C GLY A 24 15.46 13.93 -6.90
N GLN A 25 15.13 14.85 -7.81
CA GLN A 25 13.85 15.55 -7.81
C GLN A 25 12.64 14.61 -7.96
N VAL A 26 12.77 13.54 -8.74
CA VAL A 26 11.71 12.51 -8.85
C VAL A 26 11.55 11.74 -7.54
N SER A 27 12.65 11.43 -6.85
CA SER A 27 12.59 10.80 -5.52
C SER A 27 11.90 11.71 -4.51
N ASP A 28 12.31 12.99 -4.46
CA ASP A 28 11.74 13.99 -3.55
C ASP A 28 10.25 14.20 -3.82
N PHE A 29 9.85 14.23 -5.09
CA PHE A 29 8.45 14.35 -5.48
C PHE A 29 7.62 13.16 -4.98
N ILE A 30 8.11 11.93 -5.15
CA ILE A 30 7.41 10.72 -4.69
C ILE A 30 7.31 10.69 -3.16
N GLU A 31 8.36 11.13 -2.46
CA GLU A 31 8.34 11.23 -1.00
C GLU A 31 7.35 12.29 -0.51
N ALA A 32 7.34 13.47 -1.12
CA ALA A 32 6.37 14.53 -0.82
C ALA A 32 4.92 14.09 -1.12
N LEU A 33 4.70 13.39 -2.24
CA LEU A 33 3.41 12.80 -2.57
C LEU A 33 2.98 11.79 -1.50
N GLY A 34 3.90 10.92 -1.05
CA GLY A 34 3.67 9.96 0.01
C GLY A 34 3.31 10.62 1.34
N ALA A 35 3.99 11.71 1.71
CA ALA A 35 3.68 12.48 2.91
C ALA A 35 2.27 13.10 2.87
N LEU A 36 1.88 13.65 1.72
CA LEU A 36 0.55 14.26 1.52
C LEU A 36 -0.56 13.21 1.55
N ILE A 37 -0.34 12.05 0.91
CA ILE A 37 -1.24 10.90 1.03
C ILE A 37 -1.38 10.48 2.50
N GLY A 38 -0.25 10.38 3.23
CA GLY A 38 -0.23 10.02 4.64
C GLY A 38 -1.03 10.99 5.53
N SER A 39 -0.90 12.30 5.31
CA SER A 39 -1.65 13.30 6.08
C SER A 39 -3.16 13.21 5.84
N GLU A 40 -3.58 13.06 4.59
CA GLU A 40 -5.02 12.94 4.25
C GLU A 40 -5.63 11.64 4.77
N LEU A 41 -4.90 10.52 4.68
CA LEU A 41 -5.37 9.24 5.21
C LEU A 41 -5.48 9.25 6.74
N ASN A 42 -4.58 9.94 7.45
CA ASN A 42 -4.67 10.13 8.89
C ASN A 42 -5.86 11.01 9.29
N ALA A 43 -6.23 11.98 8.44
CA ALA A 43 -7.44 12.77 8.61
C ALA A 43 -8.73 11.99 8.29
N GLY A 44 -8.61 10.78 7.74
CA GLY A 44 -9.74 9.94 7.33
C GLY A 44 -10.32 10.30 5.95
N ASN A 45 -9.62 11.15 5.20
CA ASN A 45 -10.06 11.58 3.87
C ASN A 45 -9.57 10.61 2.79
N PRO A 46 -10.42 10.25 1.81
CA PRO A 46 -9.98 9.51 0.65
C PRO A 46 -9.10 10.40 -0.24
N PHE A 47 -7.87 9.96 -0.52
CA PHE A 47 -6.97 10.67 -1.41
C PHE A 47 -7.13 10.19 -2.85
N ASN A 48 -7.45 11.10 -3.77
CA ASN A 48 -7.56 10.77 -5.18
C ASN A 48 -6.28 11.21 -5.91
N VAL A 49 -5.50 10.27 -6.43
CA VAL A 49 -4.38 10.57 -7.32
C VAL A 49 -4.95 10.71 -8.74
N PRO A 50 -5.00 11.92 -9.32
CA PRO A 50 -5.63 12.13 -10.63
C PRO A 50 -4.98 11.23 -11.70
N GLY A 51 -5.82 10.50 -12.44
CA GLY A 51 -5.37 9.63 -13.54
C GLY A 51 -4.73 8.30 -13.11
N LEU A 52 -4.67 7.98 -11.81
CA LEU A 52 -4.05 6.74 -11.33
C LEU A 52 -4.97 5.92 -10.42
N MET A 53 -5.15 6.33 -9.17
CA MET A 53 -5.73 5.47 -8.13
C MET A 53 -6.39 6.30 -7.02
N LYS A 54 -7.40 5.72 -6.39
CA LYS A 54 -8.09 6.30 -5.23
C LYS A 54 -7.67 5.56 -3.97
N VAL A 55 -6.88 6.22 -3.14
CA VAL A 55 -6.43 5.67 -1.86
C VAL A 55 -7.48 5.94 -0.80
N THR A 56 -8.01 4.89 -0.17
CA THR A 56 -9.08 4.96 0.83
C THR A 56 -8.74 4.16 2.07
N THR A 57 -9.14 4.64 3.24
CA THR A 57 -9.09 3.85 4.47
C THR A 57 -10.37 3.02 4.62
N ARG A 58 -10.24 1.73 4.89
CA ARG A 58 -11.36 0.87 5.30
C ARG A 58 -11.11 0.32 6.69
N VAL A 59 -12.12 0.39 7.54
CA VAL A 59 -12.10 -0.30 8.84
C VAL A 59 -12.36 -1.78 8.60
N LYS A 60 -11.38 -2.62 8.90
CA LYS A 60 -11.56 -4.08 8.94
C LYS A 60 -12.13 -4.44 10.30
N ALA A 61 -13.29 -5.09 10.30
CA ALA A 61 -13.96 -5.53 11.51
C ALA A 61 -13.09 -6.49 12.34
N ALA A 62 -13.35 -6.52 13.65
CA ALA A 62 -12.68 -7.42 14.57
C ALA A 62 -12.94 -8.88 14.17
N VAL A 63 -11.91 -9.70 14.25
CA VAL A 63 -12.01 -11.14 13.99
C VAL A 63 -11.86 -11.85 15.33
N PRO A 64 -12.90 -12.58 15.80
CA PRO A 64 -12.83 -13.31 17.06
C PRO A 64 -11.80 -14.46 16.97
N ALA A 65 -11.32 -14.90 18.14
CA ALA A 65 -10.44 -16.05 18.21
C ALA A 65 -11.19 -17.32 17.75
N GLY A 66 -10.54 -18.14 16.92
CA GLY A 66 -11.17 -19.32 16.35
C GLY A 66 -10.17 -20.26 15.69
N PRO A 67 -10.55 -21.53 15.48
CA PRO A 67 -9.71 -22.51 14.83
C PRO A 67 -9.41 -22.07 13.40
N ARG A 68 -8.14 -21.88 13.07
CA ARG A 68 -7.67 -21.68 11.69
C ARG A 68 -6.87 -22.90 11.28
N THR A 69 -7.40 -23.65 10.33
CA THR A 69 -6.67 -24.75 9.70
C THR A 69 -5.63 -24.17 8.76
N ASN A 70 -4.35 -24.51 8.98
CA ASN A 70 -3.29 -24.13 8.06
C ASN A 70 -3.42 -24.96 6.77
N PRO A 71 -3.66 -24.33 5.59
CA PRO A 71 -3.85 -25.05 4.34
C PRO A 71 -2.62 -25.86 3.87
N PHE A 72 -1.44 -25.65 4.47
CA PHE A 72 -0.21 -26.39 4.12
C PHE A 72 0.10 -27.58 5.04
N THR A 73 -0.31 -27.54 6.31
CA THR A 73 0.04 -28.57 7.31
C THR A 73 -1.16 -29.29 7.91
N GLY A 74 -2.39 -28.85 7.63
CA GLY A 74 -3.62 -29.45 8.16
C GLY A 74 -3.83 -29.26 9.67
N GLU A 75 -2.81 -28.78 10.39
CA GLU A 75 -2.89 -28.50 11.82
C GLU A 75 -3.87 -27.36 12.09
N THR A 76 -4.75 -27.59 13.07
CA THR A 76 -5.70 -26.58 13.54
C THR A 76 -5.00 -25.76 14.62
N LYS A 77 -4.64 -24.52 14.30
CA LYS A 77 -4.10 -23.58 15.29
C LYS A 77 -5.20 -22.62 15.73
N MET A 78 -5.29 -22.38 17.03
CA MET A 78 -6.20 -21.39 17.59
C MET A 78 -5.67 -20.01 17.20
N GLY A 79 -6.33 -19.36 16.25
CA GLY A 79 -5.96 -18.02 15.82
C GLY A 79 -6.34 -17.01 16.90
N GLU A 80 -5.41 -16.12 17.25
CA GLU A 80 -5.67 -15.04 18.20
C GLU A 80 -6.74 -14.08 17.68
N ALA A 81 -7.47 -13.46 18.61
CA ALA A 81 -8.41 -12.40 18.29
C ALA A 81 -7.65 -11.22 17.67
N LYS A 82 -8.14 -10.71 16.54
CA LYS A 82 -7.58 -9.51 15.90
C LYS A 82 -8.54 -8.34 16.12
N PRO A 83 -8.11 -7.25 16.76
CA PRO A 83 -8.95 -6.08 16.94
C PRO A 83 -9.29 -5.43 15.59
N ALA A 84 -10.30 -4.56 15.61
CA ALA A 84 -10.62 -3.74 14.44
C ALA A 84 -9.40 -2.87 14.09
N GLN A 85 -9.04 -2.85 12.81
CA GLN A 85 -7.87 -2.11 12.33
C GLN A 85 -8.24 -1.35 11.06
N THR A 86 -7.73 -0.13 10.94
CA THR A 86 -7.88 0.67 9.73
C THR A 86 -6.83 0.23 8.71
N ILE A 87 -7.27 -0.17 7.53
CA ILE A 87 -6.42 -0.65 6.44
C ILE A 87 -6.51 0.34 5.29
N VAL A 88 -5.35 0.68 4.73
CA VAL A 88 -5.27 1.48 3.50
C VAL A 88 -5.51 0.56 2.30
N LYS A 89 -6.44 0.96 1.44
CA LYS A 89 -6.77 0.27 0.19
C LYS A 89 -6.60 1.24 -0.97
N VAL A 90 -5.91 0.77 -1.99
CA VAL A 90 -5.62 1.47 -3.26
C VAL A 90 -6.49 0.89 -4.36
#